data_AF-A0A9K3HUR9-F1
#
_entry.id   AF-A0A9K3HUR9-F1
#
_cell.length_a   1.000
_cell.length_b   1.000
_cell.length_c   1.000
_cell.angle_alpha   90.00
_cell.angle_beta   90.00
_cell.angle_gamma   90.00
#
_symmetry.space_group_name_H-M   'P 1'
#
loop_
_entity.id
_entity.type
_entity.pdbx_description
1 polymer ?
#
loop_
_entity_poly.entity_id
_entity_poly.type
_entity_poly.pdbx_seq_one_letter_code
_entity_poly.pdbx_strand_id
1 'polypeptide(L)'
;MFSDSAEPLPWDKENAYTRDAIELYYEAGSGVCLSKKEILSNLLQGTAASHIESFGDEDTDAAKSSPKEISSVGNNRSKWVKVNERKTLHAVLKEPNFIIPGIPVFFVVSKKSSFYKDFKSGNWSLPS
;
A
#
# COMPACT_ATOMS: atom_id res chain seq x y z
N MET A 1 6.63 -17.03 4.20
CA MET A 1 6.97 -16.72 2.79
C MET A 1 8.47 -16.75 2.55
N PHE A 2 9.28 -16.05 3.35
CA PHE A 2 10.76 -16.01 3.19
C PHE A 2 11.52 -16.69 4.34
N SER A 3 10.98 -17.77 4.90
CA SER A 3 11.64 -18.52 5.99
C SER A 3 12.74 -19.43 5.44
N ASP A 4 13.73 -19.77 6.25
CA ASP A 4 14.82 -20.68 5.85
C ASP A 4 14.33 -22.10 5.48
N SER A 5 13.15 -22.48 5.99
CA SER A 5 12.48 -23.73 5.67
C SER A 5 11.51 -23.63 4.48
N ALA A 6 11.40 -22.48 3.83
CA ALA A 6 10.56 -22.32 2.65
C ALA A 6 11.30 -22.84 1.41
N GLU A 7 10.54 -23.39 0.47
CA GLU A 7 11.06 -23.72 -0.86
C GLU A 7 11.64 -22.46 -1.52
N PRO A 8 12.80 -22.55 -2.21
CA PRO A 8 13.38 -21.43 -2.92
C PRO A 8 12.41 -20.83 -3.93
N LEU A 9 12.39 -19.50 -4.01
CA LEU A 9 11.56 -18.80 -4.99
C LEU A 9 12.16 -19.03 -6.38
N PRO A 10 11.40 -19.55 -7.37
CA PRO A 10 11.95 -19.96 -8.66
C PRO A 10 12.55 -18.81 -9.47
N TRP A 11 12.15 -17.57 -9.16
CA TRP A 11 12.68 -16.35 -9.75
C TRP A 11 13.88 -15.76 -8.99
N ASP A 12 14.12 -16.15 -7.74
CA ASP A 12 15.20 -15.64 -6.90
C ASP A 12 16.47 -16.49 -7.03
N LYS A 13 17.06 -16.49 -8.23
CA LYS A 13 18.24 -17.31 -8.55
C LYS A 13 19.46 -17.00 -7.68
N GLU A 14 19.53 -15.79 -7.15
CA GLU A 14 20.64 -15.29 -6.32
C GLU A 14 20.38 -15.49 -4.82
N ASN A 15 19.23 -16.07 -4.43
CA ASN A 15 18.79 -16.21 -3.05
C ASN A 15 18.86 -14.87 -2.27
N ALA A 16 18.49 -13.78 -2.94
CA ALA A 16 18.54 -12.45 -2.38
C ALA A 16 17.39 -12.19 -1.39
N TYR A 17 16.25 -12.87 -1.52
CA TYR A 17 15.03 -12.65 -0.74
C TYR A 17 14.96 -13.55 0.50
N THR A 18 15.90 -13.33 1.41
CA THR A 18 15.98 -13.98 2.73
C THR A 18 15.33 -13.13 3.82
N ARG A 19 14.89 -13.75 4.93
CA ARG A 19 14.14 -13.07 6.00
C ARG A 19 14.85 -11.84 6.57
N ASP A 20 16.18 -11.88 6.67
CA ASP A 20 17.07 -10.82 7.17
C ASP A 20 17.35 -9.71 6.13
N ALA A 21 17.18 -10.04 4.85
CA ALA A 21 17.52 -9.18 3.73
C ALA A 21 16.34 -8.35 3.23
N ILE A 22 15.11 -8.85 3.36
CA ILE A 22 13.92 -8.16 2.87
C ILE A 22 13.54 -6.97 3.75
N GLU A 23 12.90 -6.00 3.10
CA GLU A 23 12.22 -4.88 3.72
C GLU A 23 10.85 -4.69 3.04
N LEU A 24 9.87 -4.25 3.82
CA LEU A 24 8.51 -4.00 3.36
C LEU A 24 8.26 -2.51 3.18
N TYR A 25 7.61 -2.13 2.07
CA TYR A 25 7.32 -0.73 1.72
C TYR A 25 5.88 -0.57 1.22
N TYR A 26 5.34 0.64 1.34
CA TYR A 26 4.16 1.09 0.59
C TYR A 26 4.46 2.41 -0.12
N GLU A 27 3.69 2.72 -1.15
CA GLU A 27 3.75 4.02 -1.83
C GLU A 27 2.83 5.00 -1.10
N ALA A 28 3.36 6.11 -0.61
CA ALA A 28 2.56 7.16 0.00
C ALA A 28 1.95 8.09 -1.05
N GLY A 29 0.70 8.50 -0.85
CA GLY A 29 0.02 9.46 -1.71
C GLY A 29 -0.30 8.95 -3.12
N SER A 30 -0.29 7.63 -3.35
CA SER A 30 -0.54 7.03 -4.67
C SER A 30 -2.02 6.84 -5.03
N GLY A 31 -2.96 7.38 -4.25
CA GLY A 31 -4.38 7.23 -4.54
C GLY A 31 -5.30 8.26 -3.93
N VAL A 32 -6.50 8.31 -4.50
CA VAL A 32 -7.66 9.03 -3.96
C VAL A 32 -8.33 8.14 -2.92
N CYS A 33 -8.65 8.68 -1.74
CA CYS A 33 -9.46 7.98 -0.75
C CYS A 33 -10.81 7.60 -1.37
N LEU A 34 -11.19 6.33 -1.28
CA LEU A 34 -12.53 5.89 -1.67
C LEU A 34 -13.57 6.50 -0.74
N SER A 35 -14.68 6.97 -1.30
CA SER A 35 -15.87 7.35 -0.54
C SER A 35 -16.48 6.12 0.17
N LYS A 36 -17.27 6.35 1.23
CA LYS A 36 -18.04 5.28 1.90
C LYS A 36 -18.82 4.43 0.89
N LYS A 37 -19.39 5.07 -0.13
CA LYS A 37 -20.15 4.42 -1.21
C LYS A 37 -19.29 3.50 -2.06
N GLU A 38 -18.11 3.95 -2.48
CA GLU A 38 -17.18 3.13 -3.27
C GLU A 38 -16.63 1.93 -2.47
N ILE A 39 -16.34 2.14 -1.17
CA ILE A 39 -15.95 1.05 -0.27
C ILE A 39 -17.04 -0.02 -0.21
N LEU A 40 -18.28 0.38 0.05
CA LEU A 40 -19.43 -0.54 0.11
C LEU A 40 -19.67 -1.24 -1.23
N SER A 41 -19.62 -0.51 -2.34
CA SER A 41 -19.77 -1.08 -3.68
C SER A 41 -18.73 -2.17 -3.95
N ASN A 42 -17.46 -1.94 -3.60
CA ASN A 42 -16.39 -2.93 -3.78
C ASN A 42 -16.58 -4.15 -2.86
N LEU A 43 -17.01 -3.94 -1.62
CA LEU A 43 -17.25 -5.04 -0.66
C LEU A 43 -18.45 -5.91 -1.05
N LEU A 44 -19.48 -5.31 -1.64
CA LEU A 44 -20.72 -6.00 -2.02
C LEU A 44 -20.69 -6.53 -3.45
N GLN A 45 -19.65 -6.21 -4.24
CA GLN A 45 -19.53 -6.67 -5.62
C GLN A 45 -19.63 -8.20 -5.71
N GLY A 46 -20.50 -8.70 -6.58
CA GLY A 46 -20.76 -10.14 -6.74
C GLY A 46 -21.71 -10.75 -5.70
N THR A 47 -22.24 -9.96 -4.77
CA THR A 47 -23.28 -10.39 -3.82
C THR A 47 -24.67 -9.91 -4.26
N ALA A 48 -25.74 -10.50 -3.71
CA ALA A 48 -27.12 -10.05 -3.97
C ALA A 48 -27.38 -8.59 -3.53
N ALA A 49 -26.56 -8.06 -2.62
CA ALA A 49 -26.64 -6.69 -2.14
C ALA A 49 -25.93 -5.67 -3.06
N SER A 50 -25.27 -6.10 -4.14
CA SER A 50 -24.61 -5.20 -5.10
C SER A 50 -25.59 -4.25 -5.82
N HIS A 51 -26.89 -4.58 -5.87
CA HIS A 51 -27.95 -3.75 -6.47
C HIS A 51 -28.58 -2.73 -5.51
N ILE A 52 -28.17 -2.67 -4.24
CA ILE A 52 -28.72 -1.71 -3.28
C ILE A 52 -28.07 -0.35 -3.54
N GLU A 53 -28.73 0.48 -4.36
CA GLU A 53 -28.29 1.86 -4.64
C GLU A 53 -28.72 2.87 -3.55
N SER A 54 -29.55 2.45 -2.60
CA SER A 54 -30.06 3.31 -1.53
C SER A 54 -29.29 3.10 -0.23
N PHE A 55 -28.14 3.76 -0.13
CA PHE A 55 -27.58 4.09 1.18
C PHE A 55 -28.13 5.47 1.51
N GLY A 56 -28.96 5.57 2.56
CA GLY A 56 -29.68 6.78 2.91
C GLY A 56 -28.79 8.03 2.88
N ASP A 57 -29.31 9.09 2.28
CA ASP A 57 -28.70 10.42 2.20
C ASP A 57 -28.82 11.11 3.57
N GLU A 58 -28.07 10.62 4.54
CA GLU A 58 -27.82 11.30 5.81
C GLU A 58 -26.36 11.06 6.17
N ASP A 59 -25.51 11.91 5.62
CA ASP A 59 -24.33 12.44 6.31
C ASP A 59 -23.77 13.57 5.43
N THR A 60 -24.33 14.76 5.61
CA THR A 60 -23.60 16.03 5.47
C THR A 60 -22.49 16.09 6.52
N ASP A 61 -21.54 15.16 6.44
CA ASP A 61 -20.20 15.35 6.97
C ASP A 61 -19.28 15.25 5.77
N ALA A 62 -19.30 16.33 4.99
CA ALA A 62 -18.09 16.90 4.44
C ALA A 62 -17.12 17.13 5.61
N ALA A 63 -16.52 16.04 6.11
CA ALA A 63 -15.26 16.10 6.79
C ALA A 63 -14.34 16.77 5.78
N LYS A 64 -14.11 18.06 6.03
CA LYS A 64 -13.08 18.92 5.46
C LYS A 64 -11.68 18.38 5.80
N SER A 65 -11.48 17.09 5.70
CA SER A 65 -10.19 16.48 5.46
C SER A 65 -10.22 16.02 4.01
N SER A 66 -10.31 16.98 3.07
CA SER A 66 -9.35 16.89 1.98
C SER A 66 -8.02 16.65 2.68
N PRO A 67 -7.28 15.55 2.42
CA PRO A 67 -5.85 15.67 2.53
C PRO A 67 -5.55 16.73 1.49
N LYS A 68 -5.54 18.00 1.94
CA LYS A 68 -4.81 19.09 1.33
C LYS A 68 -3.61 18.41 0.75
N GLU A 69 -3.52 18.44 -0.59
CA GLU A 69 -2.54 17.72 -1.37
C GLU A 69 -1.37 17.34 -0.47
N ILE A 70 -1.08 16.05 -0.31
CA ILE A 70 0.22 15.65 0.24
C ILE A 70 1.31 16.02 -0.80
N SER A 71 1.17 17.20 -1.43
CA SER A 71 2.19 18.02 -2.02
C SER A 71 3.29 18.14 -0.97
N SER A 72 4.39 17.46 -1.28
CA SER A 72 5.71 17.77 -0.79
C SER A 72 5.84 17.80 0.74
N VAL A 73 5.89 16.61 1.36
CA VAL A 73 6.76 16.46 2.55
C VAL A 73 8.21 16.42 2.05
N GLY A 74 8.70 17.60 1.64
CA GLY A 74 10.09 17.90 1.29
C GLY A 74 10.52 17.35 -0.07
N ASN A 75 11.12 18.22 -0.89
CA ASN A 75 11.68 17.96 -2.23
C ASN A 75 12.79 16.86 -2.32
N ASN A 76 12.89 15.94 -1.34
CA ASN A 76 13.90 14.88 -1.27
C ASN A 76 13.45 13.60 -0.54
N ARG A 77 12.17 13.43 -0.17
CA ARG A 77 11.73 12.15 0.42
C ARG A 77 11.18 11.22 -0.66
N SER A 78 11.77 10.03 -0.76
CA SER A 78 11.24 8.92 -1.55
C SER A 78 9.77 8.69 -1.20
N LYS A 79 8.92 8.55 -2.23
CA LYS A 79 7.49 8.18 -2.10
C LYS A 79 7.27 6.83 -1.41
N TRP A 80 8.33 6.03 -1.31
CA TRP A 80 8.34 4.72 -0.65
C TRP A 80 8.50 4.86 0.86
N VAL A 81 7.46 4.49 1.60
CA VAL A 81 7.48 4.47 3.07
C VAL A 81 7.76 3.05 3.56
N LYS A 82 8.82 2.91 4.37
CA LYS A 82 9.20 1.63 4.97
C LYS A 82 8.21 1.24 6.07
N VAL A 83 7.69 0.02 6.02
CA VAL A 83 6.81 -0.55 7.04
C VAL A 83 7.64 -1.13 8.18
N ASN A 84 7.18 -0.89 9.41
CA ASN A 84 7.67 -1.63 10.57
C ASN A 84 6.93 -2.97 10.64
N GLU A 85 7.61 -4.06 10.31
CA GLU A 85 7.05 -5.43 10.28
C GLU A 85 6.56 -5.93 11.65
N ARG A 86 6.88 -5.25 12.76
CA ARG A 86 6.34 -5.56 14.08
C ARG A 86 4.93 -5.00 14.31
N LYS A 87 4.45 -4.11 13.44
CA LYS A 87 3.09 -3.56 13.52
C LYS A 87 2.08 -4.55 12.93
N THR A 88 0.88 -4.53 13.48
CA THR A 88 -0.25 -5.22 12.86
C THR A 88 -0.64 -4.50 11.57
N LEU A 89 -1.25 -5.24 10.63
CA LEU A 89 -1.79 -4.64 9.41
C LEU A 89 -2.75 -3.48 9.74
N HIS A 90 -3.68 -3.68 10.69
CA HIS A 90 -4.58 -2.62 11.15
C HIS A 90 -3.84 -1.34 11.60
N ALA A 91 -2.77 -1.48 12.36
CA ALA A 91 -1.99 -0.33 12.84
C ALA A 91 -1.28 0.41 11.68
N VAL A 92 -0.84 -0.32 10.65
CA VAL A 92 -0.24 0.28 9.44
C VAL A 92 -1.32 0.99 8.61
N LEU A 93 -2.47 0.34 8.39
CA LEU A 93 -3.59 0.89 7.61
C LEU A 93 -4.21 2.15 8.25
N LYS A 94 -4.08 2.31 9.57
CA LYS A 94 -4.60 3.48 10.30
C LYS A 94 -3.66 4.69 10.27
N GLU A 95 -2.44 4.55 9.74
CA GLU A 95 -1.50 5.68 9.65
C GLU A 95 -2.07 6.77 8.72
N PRO A 96 -2.00 8.06 9.11
CA PRO A 96 -2.66 9.15 8.37
C PRO A 96 -2.08 9.37 6.96
N ASN A 97 -0.86 8.90 6.71
CA ASN A 97 -0.15 8.94 5.44
C ASN A 97 -0.32 7.65 4.61
N PHE A 98 -1.07 6.68 5.11
CA PHE A 98 -1.38 5.43 4.44
C PHE A 98 -2.76 5.52 3.77
N ILE A 99 -2.79 6.12 2.59
CA ILE A 99 -3.98 6.14 1.73
C ILE A 99 -3.75 5.15 0.61
N ILE A 100 -4.39 3.98 0.67
CA ILE A 100 -4.38 3.03 -0.43
C ILE A 100 -5.72 3.08 -1.16
N PRO A 101 -5.72 3.33 -2.48
CA PRO A 101 -6.91 3.13 -3.29
C PRO A 101 -7.18 1.63 -3.42
N GLY A 102 -8.35 1.16 -2.95
CA GLY A 102 -8.76 -0.23 -3.11
C GLY A 102 -8.02 -1.22 -2.21
N ILE A 103 -7.32 -2.19 -2.80
CA ILE A 103 -6.68 -3.32 -2.09
C ILE A 103 -5.29 -2.90 -1.57
N PRO A 104 -4.97 -3.09 -0.27
CA PRO A 104 -3.64 -2.82 0.27
C PRO A 104 -2.51 -3.51 -0.51
N VAL A 105 -1.63 -2.72 -1.14
CA VAL A 105 -0.44 -3.19 -1.84
C VAL A 105 0.80 -2.87 -1.01
N PHE A 106 1.62 -3.89 -0.78
CA PHE A 106 2.94 -3.74 -0.17
C PHE A 106 4.01 -4.30 -1.10
N PHE A 107 5.16 -3.65 -1.10
CA PHE A 107 6.33 -4.00 -1.89
C PHE A 107 7.36 -4.65 -0.99
N VAL A 108 7.77 -5.86 -1.33
CA VAL A 108 8.89 -6.54 -0.67
C VAL A 108 10.14 -6.30 -1.50
N VAL A 109 11.17 -5.73 -0.91
CA VAL A 109 12.43 -5.42 -1.61
C VAL A 109 13.59 -5.99 -0.80
N SER A 110 14.47 -6.75 -1.45
CA SER A 110 15.68 -7.26 -0.80
C SER A 110 16.81 -6.23 -0.84
N LYS A 111 17.44 -5.97 0.31
CA LYS A 111 18.69 -5.18 0.42
C LYS A 111 19.87 -5.81 -0.31
N LYS A 112 19.83 -7.13 -0.55
CA LYS A 112 20.89 -7.86 -1.26
C LYS A 112 20.74 -7.77 -2.78
N SER A 113 19.56 -7.39 -3.28
CA SER A 113 19.33 -7.22 -4.71
C SER A 113 20.01 -5.96 -5.25
N SER A 114 20.56 -6.05 -6.46
CA SER A 114 21.09 -4.89 -7.21
C SER A 114 20.04 -3.79 -7.39
N PHE A 115 18.77 -4.17 -7.51
CA PHE A 115 17.62 -3.27 -7.65
C PHE A 115 17.38 -2.37 -6.42
N TYR A 116 17.88 -2.75 -5.24
CA TYR A 116 17.63 -1.99 -4.00
C TYR A 116 18.06 -0.52 -4.11
N LYS A 117 19.19 -0.26 -4.78
CA LYS A 117 19.70 1.11 -4.97
C LYS A 117 18.74 1.94 -5.83
N ASP A 118 18.24 1.36 -6.91
CA ASP A 118 17.32 2.00 -7.83
C ASP A 118 15.97 2.26 -7.16
N PHE A 119 15.45 1.29 -6.40
CA PHE A 119 14.24 1.45 -5.61
C PHE A 119 14.36 2.60 -4.59
N LYS A 120 15.45 2.61 -3.81
CA LYS A 120 15.70 3.64 -2.79
C LYS A 120 15.92 5.04 -3.35
N SER A 121 16.39 5.14 -4.61
CA SER A 121 16.52 6.43 -5.30
C SER A 121 15.17 7.14 -5.49
N GLY A 122 14.04 6.41 -5.40
CA GLY A 122 12.71 6.96 -5.59
C GLY A 122 12.30 7.10 -7.05
N ASN A 123 13.21 6.84 -8.00
CA ASN A 123 12.97 6.98 -9.44
C ASN A 123 12.22 5.78 -10.05
N TRP A 124 12.08 4.68 -9.31
CA TRP A 124 11.33 3.52 -9.79
C TRP A 124 9.81 3.70 -9.62
N SER A 125 9.06 3.30 -10.64
CA SER A 125 7.60 3.25 -10.66
C SER A 125 7.11 1.88 -11.11
N LEU A 126 5.86 1.57 -10.79
CA LEU A 126 5.18 0.38 -11.28
C LEU A 126 5.23 0.32 -12.82
N PRO A 127 5.45 -0.87 -13.42
CA PRO A 127 5.28 -1.06 -14.86
C PRO A 127 3.83 -0.75 -15.26
N SER A 128 3.66 -0.05 -16.38
CA SER A 128 2.38 0.26 -17.02
C SER A 128 1.89 -0.87 -17.91
#